data_AF-A0AAW2C2A2-F1
#
_entry.id   AF-A0AAW2C2A2-F1
#
_cell.length_a   1.000
_cell.length_b   1.000
_cell.length_c   1.000
_cell.angle_alpha   90.00
_cell.angle_beta   90.00
_cell.angle_gamma   90.00
#
_symmetry.space_group_name_H-M   'P 1'
#
loop_
_entity.id
_entity.type
_entity.pdbx_description
1 polymer ?
#
loop_
_entity_poly.entity_id
_entity_poly.type
_entity_poly.pdbx_seq_one_letter_code
_entity_poly.pdbx_strand_id
1 'polypeptide(L)'
;MHNPHRSDGGDHSHEVRLLENTCTCGKWEIYKIPCSHVITICIREHVNAMRYIDPCYTLQQQLATYSHEFYVPKDKSLWQEVAGPKLYPGPEMLRDKGRPMSTRIRNEMDWRESQPKPKCGVCHEEGHNRRRCPNVIRASTSSHVSN
;
A
#
# COMPACT_ATOMS: atom_id res chain seq x y z
N MET A 1 0.41 -0.44 10.66
CA MET A 1 0.14 -1.83 10.28
C MET A 1 0.79 -2.71 11.33
N HIS A 2 0.03 -3.17 12.32
CA HIS A 2 0.53 -4.13 13.29
C HIS A 2 0.56 -5.50 12.61
N ASN A 3 1.75 -6.05 12.40
CA ASN A 3 1.94 -7.44 12.04
C ASN A 3 2.16 -8.20 13.35
N PRO A 4 1.16 -8.93 13.88
CA PRO A 4 1.18 -9.45 15.25
C PRO A 4 1.96 -10.76 15.39
N HIS A 5 2.69 -11.21 14.36
CA HIS A 5 3.43 -12.46 14.39
C HIS A 5 4.89 -12.25 14.84
N ARG A 6 5.09 -11.82 16.08
CA ARG A 6 6.37 -11.98 16.79
C ARG A 6 6.13 -12.19 18.29
N SER A 7 6.09 -13.45 18.69
CA SER A 7 6.36 -13.99 20.04
C SER A 7 6.08 -15.49 19.97
N ASP A 8 7.11 -16.34 20.02
CA ASP A 8 7.62 -16.97 21.25
C ASP A 8 6.73 -18.14 21.69
N GLY A 9 7.35 -19.29 21.99
CA GLY A 9 6.71 -20.60 22.06
C GLY A 9 5.49 -20.65 22.98
N GLY A 10 4.30 -20.66 22.40
CA GLY A 10 3.03 -20.78 23.10
C GLY A 10 2.30 -22.04 22.65
N ASP A 11 1.78 -22.80 23.61
CA ASP A 11 0.86 -23.91 23.39
C ASP A 11 -0.17 -23.55 22.30
N HIS A 12 -0.10 -24.25 21.16
CA HIS A 12 -0.91 -23.99 19.96
C HIS A 12 -2.32 -24.59 20.09
N SER A 13 -2.89 -24.56 21.29
CA SER A 13 -4.23 -25.04 21.54
C SER A 13 -5.25 -24.00 21.05
N HIS A 14 -6.11 -24.42 20.12
CA HIS A 14 -7.17 -23.59 19.58
C HIS A 14 -8.51 -24.28 19.77
N GLU A 15 -9.48 -23.55 20.30
CA GLU A 15 -10.86 -24.01 20.42
C GLU A 15 -11.57 -23.77 19.09
N VAL A 16 -12.35 -24.75 18.65
CA VAL A 16 -13.17 -24.68 17.44
C VAL A 16 -14.59 -25.02 17.80
N ARG A 17 -15.51 -24.11 17.47
CA ARG A 17 -16.95 -24.31 17.65
C ARG A 17 -17.61 -24.43 16.30
N LEU A 18 -17.80 -25.68 15.88
CA LEU A 18 -18.31 -26.00 14.55
C LEU A 18 -19.72 -25.45 14.28
N LEU A 19 -20.59 -25.37 15.30
CA LEU A 19 -21.96 -24.86 15.16
C LEU A 19 -22.02 -23.34 15.01
N GLU A 20 -21.07 -22.64 15.64
CA GLU A 20 -20.98 -21.18 15.60
C GLU A 20 -20.14 -20.69 14.41
N ASN A 21 -19.49 -21.61 13.69
CA ASN A 21 -18.50 -21.32 12.67
C ASN A 21 -17.34 -20.45 13.17
N THR A 22 -16.83 -20.73 14.38
CA THR A 22 -15.76 -19.94 15.03
C THR A 22 -14.54 -20.79 15.40
N CYS A 23 -13.37 -20.14 15.42
CA CYS A 23 -12.12 -20.70 15.89
C CYS A 23 -11.31 -19.62 16.60
N THR A 24 -10.70 -19.93 17.75
CA THR A 24 -9.93 -18.92 18.52
C THR A 24 -8.70 -18.37 17.79
N CYS A 25 -8.30 -18.96 16.65
CA CYS A 25 -7.28 -18.37 15.78
C CYS A 25 -7.80 -17.19 14.94
N GLY A 26 -9.11 -16.92 14.91
CA GLY A 26 -9.79 -15.83 14.21
C GLY A 26 -9.84 -15.94 12.69
N LYS A 27 -9.11 -16.90 12.10
CA LYS A 27 -9.00 -17.03 10.64
C LYS A 27 -10.33 -17.41 9.99
N TRP A 28 -11.12 -18.28 10.62
CA TRP A 28 -12.37 -18.77 10.02
C TRP A 28 -13.42 -17.66 9.95
N GLU A 29 -13.49 -16.81 10.96
CA GLU A 29 -14.41 -15.69 11.05
C GLU A 29 -14.09 -14.59 10.03
N ILE A 30 -12.79 -14.33 9.83
CA ILE A 30 -12.28 -13.32 8.89
C ILE A 30 -12.40 -13.80 7.45
N TYR A 31 -11.84 -14.98 7.16
CA TYR A 31 -11.76 -15.48 5.79
C TYR A 31 -13.00 -16.25 5.37
N LYS A 32 -13.91 -16.59 6.29
CA LYS A 32 -15.14 -17.35 6.00
C LYS A 32 -14.87 -18.71 5.33
N ILE A 33 -13.65 -19.21 5.50
CA ILE A 33 -13.12 -20.49 5.00
C ILE A 33 -12.50 -21.23 6.21
N PRO A 34 -12.70 -22.55 6.33
CA PRO A 34 -12.11 -23.34 7.41
C PRO A 34 -10.61 -23.14 7.53
N CYS A 35 -10.14 -22.80 8.73
CA CYS A 35 -8.70 -22.74 9.02
C CYS A 35 -8.12 -24.15 9.24
N SER A 36 -6.80 -24.27 9.37
CA SER A 36 -6.13 -25.55 9.62
C SER A 36 -6.71 -26.32 10.81
N HIS A 37 -7.05 -25.63 11.91
CA HIS A 37 -7.63 -26.25 13.10
C HIS A 37 -9.01 -26.87 12.83
N VAL A 38 -9.86 -26.16 12.10
CA VAL A 38 -11.20 -26.63 11.70
C VAL A 38 -11.07 -27.83 10.78
N ILE A 39 -10.15 -27.79 9.82
CA ILE A 39 -9.87 -28.90 8.89
C ILE A 39 -9.41 -30.15 9.68
N THR A 40 -8.49 -30.00 10.63
CA THR A 40 -8.03 -31.11 11.49
C THR A 40 -9.18 -31.75 12.26
N ILE A 41 -10.06 -30.95 12.87
CA ILE A 41 -11.23 -31.48 13.58
C ILE A 41 -12.20 -32.15 12.61
N CYS A 42 -12.46 -31.56 11.44
CA CYS A 42 -13.31 -32.18 10.43
C CYS A 42 -12.80 -33.56 9.99
N ILE A 43 -11.49 -33.72 9.81
CA ILE A 43 -10.87 -35.02 9.50
C ILE A 43 -11.12 -36.01 10.65
N ARG A 44 -10.90 -35.60 11.90
CA ARG A 44 -11.09 -36.44 13.09
C ARG A 44 -12.54 -36.88 13.28
N GLU A 45 -13.49 -35.97 13.07
CA GLU A 45 -14.93 -36.24 13.21
C GLU A 45 -15.53 -36.86 11.94
N HIS A 46 -14.71 -37.22 10.93
CA HIS A 46 -15.14 -37.78 9.65
C HIS A 46 -16.20 -36.97 8.91
N VAL A 47 -16.02 -35.65 8.87
CA VAL A 47 -16.94 -34.79 8.15
C VAL A 47 -16.26 -33.90 7.15
N ASN A 48 -16.94 -33.68 6.03
CA ASN A 48 -16.44 -32.83 4.96
C ASN A 48 -16.27 -31.38 5.43
N ALA A 49 -15.04 -30.87 5.41
CA ALA A 49 -14.72 -29.49 5.76
C ALA A 49 -15.36 -28.47 4.80
N MET A 50 -15.67 -28.85 3.55
CA MET A 50 -16.29 -27.96 2.56
C MET A 50 -17.65 -27.43 3.00
N ARG A 51 -18.37 -28.13 3.90
CA ARG A 51 -19.65 -27.67 4.46
C ARG A 51 -19.55 -26.40 5.29
N TYR A 52 -18.33 -26.05 5.69
CA TYR A 52 -18.00 -24.92 6.55
C TYR A 52 -17.39 -23.73 5.79
N ILE A 53 -17.34 -23.82 4.46
CA ILE A 53 -17.06 -22.68 3.59
C ILE A 53 -18.34 -21.86 3.45
N ASP A 54 -18.24 -20.56 3.68
CA ASP A 54 -19.39 -19.66 3.59
C ASP A 54 -19.98 -19.62 2.17
N PRO A 55 -21.32 -19.59 2.03
CA PRO A 55 -21.99 -19.48 0.74
C PRO A 55 -21.56 -18.30 -0.13
N CYS A 56 -20.94 -17.25 0.43
CA CYS A 56 -20.41 -16.11 -0.32
C CYS A 56 -19.38 -16.51 -1.40
N TYR A 57 -18.73 -17.67 -1.25
CA TYR A 57 -17.80 -18.23 -2.23
C TYR A 57 -18.47 -19.06 -3.34
N THR A 58 -19.80 -19.21 -3.32
CA THR A 58 -20.51 -19.93 -4.37
C THR A 58 -20.64 -19.08 -5.64
N LEU A 59 -20.64 -19.75 -6.80
CA LEU A 59 -20.90 -19.10 -8.08
C LEU A 59 -22.24 -18.36 -8.08
N GLN A 60 -23.25 -18.93 -7.43
CA GLN A 60 -24.56 -18.30 -7.30
C GLN A 60 -24.46 -16.93 -6.62
N GLN A 61 -23.73 -16.82 -5.50
CA GLN A 61 -23.58 -15.53 -4.81
C GLN A 61 -22.66 -14.56 -5.54
N GLN A 62 -21.65 -15.06 -6.24
CA GLN A 62 -20.87 -14.23 -7.15
C GLN A 62 -21.78 -13.60 -8.22
N LEU A 63 -22.62 -14.38 -8.89
CA LEU A 63 -23.57 -13.86 -9.89
C LEU A 63 -24.59 -12.92 -9.26
N ALA A 64 -25.13 -13.24 -8.08
CA ALA A 64 -26.08 -12.40 -7.37
C ALA A 64 -25.48 -11.02 -7.03
N THR A 65 -24.22 -10.98 -6.59
CA THR A 65 -23.49 -9.74 -6.26
C THR A 65 -23.43 -8.77 -7.45
N TYR A 66 -23.29 -9.30 -8.67
CA TYR A 66 -23.24 -8.51 -9.90
C TYR A 66 -24.53 -8.54 -10.72
N SER A 67 -25.61 -9.09 -10.19
CA SER A 67 -26.89 -9.23 -10.91
C SER A 67 -27.62 -7.89 -11.09
N HIS A 68 -27.31 -6.92 -10.23
CA HIS A 68 -27.91 -5.61 -10.29
C HIS A 68 -27.37 -4.81 -11.48
N GLU A 69 -28.29 -4.17 -12.22
CA GLU A 69 -27.92 -3.27 -13.30
C GLU A 69 -27.15 -2.07 -12.76
N PHE A 70 -26.00 -1.80 -13.38
CA PHE A 70 -25.31 -0.53 -13.19
C PHE A 70 -26.03 0.53 -14.03
N TYR A 71 -26.77 1.41 -13.36
CA TYR A 71 -27.29 2.60 -14.01
C TYR A 71 -26.13 3.53 -14.33
N VAL A 72 -25.85 3.70 -15.63
CA VAL A 72 -24.92 4.71 -16.09
C VAL A 72 -25.45 6.07 -15.62
N PRO A 73 -24.65 6.85 -14.86
CA PRO A 73 -25.05 8.18 -14.49
C PRO A 73 -25.43 8.97 -15.74
N LYS A 74 -26.57 9.66 -15.69
CA LYS A 74 -26.99 10.54 -16.78
C LYS A 74 -25.95 11.65 -17.00
N ASP A 75 -26.07 12.41 -18.08
CA ASP A 75 -25.24 13.60 -18.26
C ASP A 75 -25.30 14.50 -17.02
N LYS A 76 -24.18 15.15 -16.69
CA LYS A 76 -24.05 15.99 -15.49
C LYS A 76 -25.09 17.11 -15.44
N SER A 77 -25.55 17.60 -16.60
CA SER A 77 -26.63 18.60 -16.69
C SER A 77 -27.96 18.13 -16.12
N LEU A 78 -28.18 16.81 -16.01
CA LEU A 78 -29.40 16.20 -15.51
C LEU A 78 -29.31 15.82 -14.02
N TRP A 79 -28.18 16.09 -13.37
CA TRP A 79 -28.00 15.77 -11.95
C TRP A 79 -28.71 16.81 -11.10
N GLN A 80 -29.50 16.35 -10.14
CA GLN A 80 -30.10 17.24 -9.15
C GLN A 80 -29.00 17.84 -8.27
N GLU A 81 -29.18 19.10 -7.87
CA GLU A 81 -28.32 19.69 -6.85
C GLU A 81 -28.48 18.90 -5.55
N VAL A 82 -27.35 18.43 -5.01
CA VAL A 82 -27.35 17.66 -3.77
C VAL A 82 -27.75 18.59 -2.63
N ALA A 83 -28.93 18.35 -2.06
CA ALA A 83 -29.34 18.99 -0.81
C ALA A 83 -28.51 18.40 0.35
N GLY A 84 -27.40 19.05 0.68
CA GLY A 84 -26.50 18.59 1.72
C GLY A 84 -25.43 19.63 2.06
N PRO A 85 -24.75 19.47 3.21
CA PRO A 85 -23.65 20.35 3.57
C PRO A 85 -22.56 20.23 2.51
N LYS A 86 -22.13 21.38 2.00
CA LYS A 86 -21.00 21.44 1.09
C LYS A 86 -19.74 21.14 1.90
N LEU A 87 -19.17 19.96 1.66
CA LEU A 87 -17.95 19.53 2.35
C LEU A 87 -16.78 20.33 1.80
N TYR A 88 -16.15 21.11 2.68
CA TYR A 88 -14.88 21.75 2.40
C TYR A 88 -13.80 20.99 3.18
N PRO A 89 -12.66 20.67 2.55
CA PRO A 89 -11.52 20.18 3.30
C PRO A 89 -11.17 21.17 4.41
N GLY A 90 -10.89 20.66 5.61
CA GLY A 90 -10.36 21.48 6.68
C GLY A 90 -9.08 22.20 6.21
N PRO A 91 -8.87 23.48 6.53
CA PRO A 91 -7.66 24.20 6.15
C PRO A 91 -6.37 23.46 6.52
N GLU A 92 -6.38 22.73 7.62
CA GLU A 92 -5.29 21.89 8.14
C GLU A 92 -5.05 20.61 7.33
N MET A 93 -6.02 20.15 6.54
CA MET A 93 -5.88 19.00 5.66
C MET A 93 -5.38 19.37 4.26
N LEU A 94 -5.29 20.67 3.96
CA LEU A 94 -4.71 21.14 2.71
C LEU A 94 -3.22 20.79 2.71
N ARG A 95 -2.79 20.11 1.65
CA ARG A 95 -1.35 19.90 1.44
C ARG A 95 -0.67 21.24 1.21
N ASP A 96 0.46 21.43 1.87
CA ASP A 96 1.35 22.56 1.60
C ASP A 96 1.79 22.59 0.14
N LYS A 97 2.08 23.80 -0.36
CA LYS A 97 2.60 23.98 -1.71
C LYS A 97 3.96 23.28 -1.83
N GLY A 98 4.07 22.41 -2.82
CA GLY A 98 5.33 21.76 -3.19
C GLY A 98 5.21 20.25 -3.31
N ARG A 99 6.33 19.62 -3.71
CA ARG A 99 6.42 18.16 -3.77
C ARG A 99 6.48 17.63 -2.33
N PRO A 100 5.64 16.65 -1.94
CA PRO A 100 5.77 15.99 -0.65
C PRO A 100 7.18 15.46 -0.46
N MET A 101 7.74 15.66 0.73
CA MET A 101 9.01 15.05 1.08
C MET A 101 8.82 13.52 1.02
N SER A 102 9.71 12.85 0.30
CA SER A 102 9.73 11.39 0.26
C SER A 102 10.13 10.86 1.64
N THR A 103 9.23 10.13 2.30
CA THR A 103 9.52 9.34 3.50
C THR A 103 10.18 7.99 3.19
N ARG A 104 10.40 7.71 1.89
CA ARG A 104 11.02 6.47 1.42
C ARG A 104 12.45 6.33 1.96
N ILE A 105 12.65 5.32 2.79
CA ILE A 105 13.98 4.84 3.19
C ILE A 105 14.54 4.04 2.00
N ARG A 106 15.79 4.30 1.62
CA ARG A 106 16.47 3.50 0.58
C ARG A 106 17.03 2.23 1.22
N ASN A 107 16.75 1.09 0.60
CA ASN A 107 17.29 -0.21 1.03
C ASN A 107 18.26 -0.76 -0.04
N GLU A 108 18.81 -1.95 0.21
CA GLU A 108 19.74 -2.66 -0.69
C GLU A 108 19.16 -2.90 -2.09
N MET A 109 17.83 -3.07 -2.20
CA MET A 109 17.15 -3.20 -3.50
C MET A 109 17.17 -1.91 -4.34
N ASP A 110 17.43 -0.76 -3.73
CA ASP A 110 17.63 0.53 -4.42
C ASP A 110 19.08 0.78 -4.81
N TRP A 111 20.00 -0.04 -4.29
CA TRP A 111 21.40 0.04 -4.62
C TRP A 111 21.63 -0.61 -5.99
N ARG A 112 22.04 0.18 -6.97
CA ARG A 112 22.68 -0.36 -8.18
C ARG A 112 24.17 -0.44 -7.90
N GLU A 113 24.75 -1.63 -8.01
CA GLU A 113 26.21 -1.86 -7.92
C GLU A 113 27.02 -0.92 -8.84
N SER A 114 26.43 -0.52 -9.96
CA SER A 114 27.03 0.33 -10.99
C SER A 114 26.34 1.69 -11.11
N GLN A 115 26.19 2.42 -10.00
CA GLN A 115 25.79 3.83 -10.12
C GLN A 115 26.84 4.58 -10.97
N PRO A 116 26.45 5.22 -12.08
CA PRO A 116 27.39 5.97 -12.89
C PRO A 116 28.00 7.08 -12.03
N LYS A 117 29.34 7.08 -11.94
CA LYS A 117 30.06 8.14 -11.24
C LYS A 117 29.72 9.46 -11.91
N PRO A 118 29.41 10.53 -11.14
CA PRO A 118 29.11 11.82 -11.72
C PRO A 118 30.32 12.29 -12.52
N LYS A 119 30.12 12.50 -13.82
CA LYS A 119 31.11 13.09 -14.73
C LYS A 119 30.93 14.59 -14.78
N CYS A 120 32.04 15.30 -14.85
CA CYS A 120 32.03 16.73 -15.02
C CYS A 120 31.45 17.12 -16.38
N GLY A 121 30.43 17.98 -16.42
CA GLY A 121 29.87 18.48 -17.69
C GLY A 121 30.75 19.49 -18.45
N VAL A 122 32.03 19.65 -18.07
CA VAL A 122 32.99 20.55 -18.73
C VAL A 122 34.21 19.77 -19.23
N CYS A 123 34.87 19.00 -18.37
CA CYS A 123 36.04 18.21 -18.77
C CYS A 123 35.74 16.71 -18.94
N HIS A 124 34.51 16.27 -18.67
CA HIS A 124 34.06 14.88 -18.78
C HIS A 124 34.78 13.86 -17.88
N GLU A 125 35.67 14.32 -17.00
CA GLU A 125 36.34 13.49 -16.00
C GLU A 125 35.42 13.17 -14.81
N GLU A 126 35.66 12.03 -14.18
CA GLU A 126 34.95 11.57 -12.99
C GLU A 126 35.52 12.20 -11.71
N GLY A 127 34.71 12.25 -10.64
CA GLY A 127 35.17 12.66 -9.31
C GLY A 127 34.88 14.12 -8.95
N HIS A 128 34.37 14.93 -9.88
CA HIS A 128 33.90 16.28 -9.58
C HIS A 128 32.75 16.71 -10.50
N ASN A 129 31.98 17.71 -10.06
CA ASN A 129 30.93 18.31 -10.87
C ASN A 129 31.39 19.62 -11.52
N ARG A 130 30.61 20.14 -12.47
CA ARG A 130 30.89 21.40 -13.19
C ARG A 130 31.25 22.58 -12.27
N ARG A 131 30.70 22.67 -11.05
CA ARG A 131 30.98 23.80 -10.13
C ARG A 131 32.39 23.78 -9.56
N ARG A 132 32.98 22.59 -9.42
CA ARG A 132 34.32 22.35 -8.84
C ARG A 132 35.34 21.94 -9.90
N CYS A 133 35.02 22.14 -11.18
CA CYS A 133 35.91 21.75 -12.24
C CYS A 133 37.11 22.70 -12.35
N PRO A 134 38.34 22.19 -12.33
CA PRO A 134 39.55 23.01 -12.47
C PRO A 134 39.66 23.66 -13.86
N ASN A 135 39.02 23.06 -14.87
CA ASN A 135 38.98 23.57 -16.24
C ASN A 135 37.85 24.59 -16.48
N VAL A 136 37.15 25.03 -15.43
CA VAL A 136 36.20 26.15 -15.54
C VAL A 136 37.02 27.43 -15.53
N ILE A 137 37.06 28.11 -16.69
CA ILE A 137 37.51 29.50 -16.76
C ILE A 137 36.51 30.33 -15.96
N ARG A 138 36.84 30.62 -14.71
CA ARG A 138 36.11 31.58 -13.89
C ARG A 138 36.53 32.95 -14.39
N ALA A 139 35.61 33.70 -15.01
CA ALA A 139 35.85 35.10 -15.27
C ALA A 139 36.11 35.79 -13.92
N SER A 140 37.34 36.27 -13.72
CA SER A 140 37.71 37.08 -12.57
C SER A 140 36.96 38.40 -12.65
N THR A 141 35.85 38.55 -11.92
CA THR A 141 35.27 39.87 -11.69
C THR A 141 36.10 40.57 -10.62
N SER A 142 37.18 41.23 -11.04
CA SER A 142 37.90 42.22 -10.24
C SER A 142 37.76 43.57 -10.92
N SER A 143 36.68 44.30 -10.60
CA SER A 143 36.59 45.74 -10.84
C SER A 143 36.90 46.44 -9.52
N HIS A 144 38.15 46.85 -9.35
CA HIS A 144 38.54 47.82 -8.33
C HIS A 144 38.18 49.20 -8.89
N VAL A 145 37.23 49.90 -8.26
CA VAL A 145 36.94 51.32 -8.55
C VAL A 145 37.39 52.08 -7.31
N SER A 146 38.42 52.90 -7.46
CA SER A 146 38.82 53.91 -6.48
C SER A 146 38.06 55.21 -6.75
N ASN A 147 37.66 55.86 -5.67
CA ASN A 147 36.89 57.11 -5.60
C ASN A 147 37.63 58.30 -6.25
#